data_AF-A0A7J9I0A3-F1
#
_entry.id   AF-A0A7J9I0A3-F1
#
_cell.length_a   1.000
_cell.length_b   1.000
_cell.length_c   1.000
_cell.angle_alpha   90.00
_cell.angle_beta   90.00
_cell.angle_gamma   90.00
#
_symmetry.space_group_name_H-M   'P 1'
#
loop_
_entity.id
_entity.type
_entity.pdbx_description
1 polymer ?
#
loop_
_entity_poly.entity_id
_entity_poly.type
_entity_poly.pdbx_seq_one_letter_code
_entity_poly.pdbx_strand_id
1 'polypeptide(L)'
;MGVSSVKEDVKAVIVVGFAGLVAGVCSMAIGEFVSVCTQRDVQIAQMKREKRKGSSKSDENDEKLPNPVQAALASALAFAIGAVVPLLAAAFIRQHKVRMAVVVAVASVALVVFGVAGALLGGTPMVKSSARVLVGGWMAMGTTFGLTKLIGSDHGIEF
;
A
#
# COMPACT_ATOMS: atom_id res chain seq x y z
N MET A 1 9.65 10.79 -1.00
CA MET A 1 10.63 11.89 -1.21
C MET A 1 11.42 11.58 -2.47
N GLY A 2 10.84 11.85 -3.63
CA GLY A 2 11.47 11.63 -4.94
C GLY A 2 11.64 12.96 -5.66
N VAL A 3 11.42 12.98 -6.98
CA VAL A 3 11.59 14.10 -7.94
C VAL A 3 11.19 15.52 -7.46
N SER A 4 10.34 15.61 -6.44
CA SER A 4 9.96 16.81 -5.69
C SER A 4 11.10 17.47 -4.89
N SER A 5 12.22 16.79 -4.68
CA SER A 5 13.43 17.36 -4.06
C SER A 5 14.30 18.14 -5.05
N VAL A 6 13.95 18.09 -6.34
CA VAL A 6 14.70 18.72 -7.43
C VAL A 6 13.92 19.98 -7.83
N LYS A 7 12.68 19.84 -8.36
CA LYS A 7 11.89 21.03 -8.74
C LYS A 7 11.17 21.73 -7.59
N GLU A 8 11.17 23.07 -7.62
CA GLU A 8 10.43 23.85 -6.64
C GLU A 8 8.89 23.82 -6.78
N ASP A 9 8.39 23.31 -7.91
CA ASP A 9 6.98 23.34 -8.30
C ASP A 9 6.07 22.37 -7.53
N VAL A 10 5.12 22.94 -6.79
CA VAL A 10 4.00 22.20 -6.15
C VAL A 10 3.21 21.38 -7.18
N LYS A 11 3.05 21.89 -8.40
CA LYS A 11 2.31 21.20 -9.48
C LYS A 11 2.96 19.87 -9.87
N ALA A 12 4.30 19.83 -9.95
CA ALA A 12 5.03 18.60 -10.28
C ALA A 12 4.88 17.54 -9.17
N VAL A 13 4.90 17.98 -7.90
CA VAL A 13 4.68 17.11 -6.73
C VAL A 13 3.28 16.50 -6.75
N ILE A 14 2.26 17.28 -7.07
CA ILE A 14 0.87 16.79 -7.14
C ILE A 14 0.69 15.80 -8.29
N VAL A 15 1.21 16.11 -9.48
CA VAL A 15 1.09 15.21 -10.64
C VAL A 15 1.79 13.87 -10.39
N VAL A 16 3.02 13.88 -9.86
CA VAL A 16 3.74 12.64 -9.56
C VAL A 16 3.09 11.87 -8.40
N GLY A 17 2.56 12.58 -7.40
CA GLY A 17 1.85 11.97 -6.28
C GLY A 17 0.55 11.31 -6.71
N PHE A 18 -0.21 11.94 -7.60
CA PHE A 18 -1.43 11.38 -8.16
C PHE A 18 -1.15 10.19 -9.07
N ALA A 19 -0.15 10.28 -9.96
CA ALA A 19 0.26 9.18 -10.81
C ALA A 19 0.71 7.96 -9.97
N GLY A 20 1.50 8.20 -8.91
CA GLY A 20 1.91 7.16 -7.96
C GLY A 20 0.73 6.53 -7.20
N LEU A 21 -0.28 7.33 -6.81
CA LEU A 21 -1.50 6.83 -6.18
C LEU A 21 -2.26 5.91 -7.14
N VAL A 22 -2.52 6.34 -8.37
CA VAL A 22 -3.25 5.54 -9.37
C VAL A 22 -2.51 4.23 -9.65
N ALA A 23 -1.20 4.28 -9.87
CA ALA A 23 -0.37 3.10 -10.05
C ALA A 23 -0.45 2.16 -8.83
N GLY A 24 -0.39 2.70 -7.62
CA GLY A 24 -0.49 1.94 -6.38
C GLY A 24 -1.84 1.26 -6.18
N VAL A 25 -2.95 1.99 -6.39
CA VAL A 25 -4.32 1.45 -6.29
C VAL A 25 -4.52 0.30 -7.29
N CYS A 26 -4.11 0.49 -8.54
CA CYS A 26 -4.22 -0.54 -9.57
C CYS A 26 -3.38 -1.77 -9.22
N SER A 27 -2.14 -1.58 -8.76
CA SER A 27 -1.26 -2.69 -8.37
C SER A 27 -1.83 -3.48 -7.19
N MET A 28 -2.38 -2.80 -6.19
CA MET A 28 -3.00 -3.43 -5.02
C MET A 28 -4.28 -4.19 -5.38
N ALA A 29 -5.13 -3.62 -6.24
CA ALA A 29 -6.33 -4.29 -6.74
C ALA A 29 -5.99 -5.59 -7.47
N ILE A 30 -4.99 -5.56 -8.36
CA ILE A 30 -4.54 -6.74 -9.10
C ILE A 30 -3.93 -7.78 -8.17
N GLY A 31 -3.08 -7.36 -7.23
CA GLY A 31 -2.44 -8.27 -6.27
C GLY A 31 -3.46 -9.01 -5.40
N GLU A 32 -4.46 -8.30 -4.88
CA GLU A 32 -5.53 -8.91 -4.09
C GLU A 32 -6.44 -9.80 -4.93
N PHE A 33 -6.77 -9.40 -6.16
CA PHE A 33 -7.55 -10.24 -7.08
C PHE A 33 -6.86 -11.58 -7.34
N VAL A 34 -5.56 -11.56 -7.66
CA VAL A 34 -4.78 -12.78 -7.96
C VAL A 34 -4.60 -13.63 -6.69
N SER A 35 -4.36 -13.00 -5.55
CA SER A 35 -4.27 -13.68 -4.25
C SER A 35 -5.56 -14.43 -3.92
N VAL A 36 -6.71 -13.76 -4.01
CA VAL A 36 -8.02 -14.34 -3.71
C VAL A 36 -8.44 -15.39 -4.74
N CYS A 37 -8.14 -15.19 -6.03
CA CYS A 37 -8.33 -16.21 -7.05
C CYS A 37 -7.54 -17.49 -6.73
N THR A 38 -6.29 -17.35 -6.31
CA THR A 38 -5.44 -18.49 -5.94
C THR A 38 -5.97 -19.19 -4.69
N GLN A 39 -6.38 -18.44 -3.67
CA GLN A 39 -6.98 -19.01 -2.45
C GLN A 39 -8.27 -19.79 -2.77
N ARG A 40 -9.12 -19.24 -3.64
CA ARG A 40 -10.34 -19.91 -4.12
C ARG A 40 -10.01 -21.21 -4.87
N ASP A 41 -9.03 -21.19 -5.76
CA ASP A 41 -8.65 -22.37 -6.55
C ASP A 41 -8.12 -23.50 -5.66
N VAL A 42 -7.31 -23.16 -4.65
CA VAL A 42 -6.84 -24.13 -3.65
C VAL A 42 -8.01 -24.71 -2.86
N GLN A 43 -8.95 -23.87 -2.41
CA GLN A 43 -10.13 -24.32 -1.66
C GLN A 43 -11.03 -25.25 -2.50
N ILE A 44 -11.26 -24.94 -3.78
CA ILE A 44 -12.01 -25.80 -4.72
C ILE A 44 -11.29 -27.13 -4.94
N ALA A 45 -9.96 -27.10 -5.08
CA ALA A 45 -9.18 -28.32 -5.22
C ALA A 45 -9.24 -29.21 -3.96
N GLN A 46 -9.25 -28.60 -2.77
CA GLN A 46 -9.42 -29.33 -1.51
C GLN A 46 -10.83 -29.94 -1.41
N MET A 47 -11.89 -29.18 -1.71
CA MET A 47 -13.26 -29.70 -1.76
C MET A 47 -13.41 -30.88 -2.73
N LYS A 48 -12.80 -30.83 -3.92
CA LYS A 48 -12.82 -31.94 -4.89
C LYS A 48 -12.11 -33.19 -4.35
N ARG A 49 -11.04 -33.03 -3.57
CA ARG A 49 -10.32 -34.15 -2.92
C ARG A 49 -11.13 -34.76 -1.77
N GLU A 50 -11.76 -33.94 -0.94
CA GLU A 50 -12.68 -34.35 0.13
C GLU A 50 -13.86 -35.15 -0.43
N LYS A 51 -14.52 -34.64 -1.47
CA LYS A 51 -15.65 -35.33 -2.13
C LYS A 51 -15.27 -36.69 -2.72
N ARG A 52 -14.05 -36.81 -3.27
CA ARG A 52 -13.54 -38.08 -3.82
C ARG A 52 -13.22 -39.12 -2.73
N LYS A 53 -13.00 -38.69 -1.49
CA LYS A 53 -12.75 -39.58 -0.34
C LYS A 53 -14.03 -40.09 0.34
N GLY A 54 -15.22 -39.70 -0.14
CA GLY A 54 -16.49 -40.17 0.41
C GLY A 54 -16.74 -39.77 1.87
N SER A 55 -15.99 -38.80 2.39
CA SER A 55 -16.18 -38.27 3.74
C SER A 55 -17.36 -37.32 3.70
N SER A 56 -18.58 -37.85 3.84
CA SER A 56 -19.77 -37.06 4.13
C SER A 56 -19.68 -36.53 5.56
N LYS A 57 -18.90 -35.46 5.76
CA LYS A 57 -19.20 -34.54 6.85
C LYS A 57 -20.24 -33.56 6.34
N SER A 58 -21.49 -33.80 6.75
CA SER A 58 -22.44 -32.72 6.96
C SER A 58 -21.82 -31.77 7.97
N ASP A 59 -21.36 -30.61 7.53
CA ASP A 59 -21.28 -29.44 8.39
C ASP A 59 -21.71 -28.24 7.55
N GLU A 60 -22.87 -27.73 7.93
CA GLU A 60 -23.54 -26.54 7.45
C GLU A 60 -22.69 -25.30 7.74
N ASN A 61 -21.68 -25.06 6.91
CA ASN A 61 -21.29 -23.70 6.63
C ASN A 61 -21.32 -23.57 5.12
N ASP A 62 -22.28 -22.81 4.61
CA ASP A 62 -22.15 -22.13 3.32
C ASP A 62 -20.84 -21.33 3.36
N GLU A 63 -19.70 -21.99 3.11
CA GLU A 63 -18.39 -21.35 2.94
C GLU A 63 -18.52 -20.53 1.65
N LYS A 64 -19.03 -19.31 1.83
CA LYS A 64 -19.25 -18.35 0.77
C LYS A 64 -17.91 -18.07 0.14
N LEU A 65 -17.72 -18.60 -1.07
CA LEU A 65 -16.48 -18.46 -1.83
C LEU A 65 -15.99 -17.01 -1.76
N PRO A 66 -14.73 -16.76 -1.37
CA PRO A 66 -14.15 -15.42 -1.34
C PRO A 66 -14.37 -14.73 -2.68
N ASN A 67 -15.05 -13.57 -2.69
CA ASN A 67 -15.35 -12.86 -3.93
C ASN A 67 -14.15 -11.98 -4.33
N PRO A 68 -13.46 -12.25 -5.46
CA PRO A 68 -12.14 -11.70 -5.75
C PRO A 68 -12.26 -10.25 -6.18
N VAL A 69 -13.35 -9.92 -6.88
CA VAL A 69 -13.66 -8.56 -7.33
C VAL A 69 -14.02 -7.68 -6.12
N GLN A 70 -14.80 -8.21 -5.18
CA GLN A 70 -15.18 -7.46 -3.97
C GLN A 70 -13.97 -7.20 -3.06
N ALA A 71 -13.11 -8.20 -2.86
CA ALA A 71 -11.88 -8.04 -2.07
C ALA A 71 -10.90 -7.05 -2.71
N ALA A 72 -10.67 -7.18 -4.02
CA ALA A 72 -9.82 -6.25 -4.77
C ALA A 72 -10.33 -4.80 -4.68
N LEU A 73 -11.64 -4.60 -4.82
CA LEU A 73 -12.26 -3.27 -4.75
C LEU A 73 -12.15 -2.67 -3.34
N ALA A 74 -12.40 -3.47 -2.29
CA ALA A 74 -12.28 -3.02 -0.91
C ALA A 74 -10.84 -2.59 -0.58
N SER A 75 -9.85 -3.38 -1.00
CA SER A 75 -8.43 -3.09 -0.82
C SER A 75 -7.97 -1.84 -1.61
N ALA A 76 -8.45 -1.69 -2.85
CA ALA A 76 -8.20 -0.52 -3.67
C ALA A 76 -8.74 0.77 -3.02
N LEU A 77 -9.97 0.72 -2.50
CA LEU A 77 -10.62 1.86 -1.83
C LEU A 77 -9.93 2.20 -0.51
N ALA A 78 -9.57 1.20 0.30
CA ALA A 78 -8.84 1.41 1.55
C ALA A 78 -7.49 2.10 1.31
N PHE A 79 -6.76 1.68 0.28
CA PHE A 79 -5.50 2.32 -0.12
C PHE A 79 -5.71 3.74 -0.65
N ALA A 80 -6.70 3.94 -1.52
CA ALA A 80 -7.01 5.26 -2.06
C ALA A 80 -7.32 6.26 -0.95
N ILE A 81 -8.19 5.89 0.00
CA ILE A 81 -8.54 6.73 1.16
C ILE A 81 -7.31 6.98 2.05
N GLY A 82 -6.48 5.97 2.25
CA GLY A 82 -5.23 6.10 3.01
C GLY A 82 -4.23 7.08 2.41
N ALA A 83 -4.09 7.05 1.09
CA ALA A 83 -3.15 7.87 0.35
C ALA A 83 -3.56 9.35 0.28
N VAL A 84 -4.84 9.68 0.51
CA VAL A 84 -5.36 11.05 0.55
C VAL A 84 -4.70 11.86 1.66
N VAL A 85 -4.45 11.28 2.84
CA VAL A 85 -3.90 12.01 4.00
C VAL A 85 -2.49 12.57 3.73
N PRO A 86 -1.50 11.78 3.25
CA PRO A 86 -0.19 12.31 2.86
C PRO A 86 -0.25 13.26 1.65
N LEU A 87 -1.17 13.04 0.71
CA LEU A 87 -1.33 13.89 -0.48
C LEU A 87 -1.83 15.29 -0.12
N LEU A 88 -2.80 15.40 0.79
CA LEU A 88 -3.27 16.70 1.28
C LEU A 88 -2.17 17.43 2.04
N ALA A 89 -1.40 16.72 2.87
CA ALA A 89 -0.26 17.30 3.57
C ALA A 89 0.81 17.84 2.60
N ALA A 90 1.04 17.15 1.49
CA ALA A 90 1.96 17.61 0.44
C ALA A 90 1.43 18.84 -0.33
N ALA A 91 0.11 18.96 -0.50
CA ALA A 91 -0.53 20.02 -1.29
C ALA A 91 -0.64 21.37 -0.55
N PHE A 92 -0.79 21.37 0.78
CA PHE A 92 -1.09 22.59 1.55
C PHE A 92 0.14 23.42 1.97
N ILE A 93 1.38 22.93 1.81
CA ILE A 93 2.58 23.57 2.38
C ILE A 93 3.48 24.15 1.28
N ARG A 94 3.64 25.48 1.25
CA ARG A 94 4.44 26.21 0.24
C ARG A 94 5.95 26.22 0.50
N GLN A 95 6.39 26.06 1.74
CA GLN A 95 7.82 26.15 2.11
C GLN A 95 8.52 24.79 1.98
N HIS A 96 9.50 24.68 1.08
CA HIS A 96 10.16 23.42 0.71
C HIS A 96 10.68 22.57 1.86
N LYS A 97 11.46 23.19 2.75
CA LYS A 97 12.06 22.50 3.90
C LYS A 97 10.99 21.96 4.87
N VAL A 98 9.92 22.74 5.10
CA VAL A 98 8.83 22.38 5.99
C VAL A 98 7.92 21.32 5.35
N ARG A 99 7.64 21.42 4.05
CA ARG A 99 6.84 20.44 3.30
C ARG A 99 7.44 19.04 3.39
N MET A 100 8.75 18.93 3.17
CA MET A 100 9.47 17.65 3.26
C MET A 100 9.36 17.03 4.65
N ALA A 101 9.63 17.80 5.70
CA ALA A 101 9.52 17.32 7.08
C ALA A 101 8.09 16.91 7.44
N VAL A 102 7.09 17.70 7.04
CA VAL A 102 5.68 17.41 7.34
C VAL A 102 5.18 16.19 6.56
N VAL A 103 5.55 16.04 5.28
CA VAL A 103 5.16 14.86 4.49
C VAL A 103 5.73 13.59 5.11
N VAL A 104 6.98 13.59 5.59
CA VAL A 104 7.57 12.43 6.27
C VAL A 104 6.88 12.17 7.60
N ALA A 105 6.60 13.21 8.38
CA ALA A 105 5.91 13.06 9.66
C ALA A 105 4.50 12.47 9.46
N VAL A 106 3.71 13.06 8.56
CA VAL A 106 2.35 12.60 8.24
C VAL A 106 2.37 11.20 7.63
N ALA A 107 3.30 10.90 6.73
CA ALA A 107 3.45 9.55 6.17
C ALA A 107 3.81 8.54 7.25
N SER A 108 4.71 8.88 8.18
CA SER A 108 5.08 7.99 9.29
C SER A 108 3.90 7.73 10.22
N VAL A 109 3.13 8.78 10.58
CA VAL A 109 1.90 8.64 11.36
C VAL A 109 0.88 7.78 10.62
N ALA A 110 0.68 8.00 9.32
CA ALA A 110 -0.22 7.20 8.51
C ALA A 110 0.22 5.73 8.47
N LEU A 111 1.51 5.44 8.29
CA LEU A 111 2.05 4.06 8.29
C LEU A 111 1.83 3.37 9.64
N VAL A 112 1.98 4.09 10.75
CA VAL A 112 1.68 3.55 12.09
C VAL A 112 0.19 3.22 12.20
N VAL A 113 -0.70 4.15 11.81
CA VAL A 113 -2.15 3.93 11.85
C VAL A 113 -2.54 2.74 10.97
N PHE A 114 -1.99 2.63 9.75
CA PHE A 114 -2.22 1.49 8.86
C PHE A 114 -1.67 0.18 9.42
N GLY A 115 -0.48 0.19 10.02
CA GLY A 115 0.10 -0.99 10.67
C GLY A 115 -0.76 -1.49 11.84
N VAL A 116 -1.29 -0.56 12.63
CA VAL A 116 -2.20 -0.86 13.75
C VAL A 116 -3.55 -1.36 13.23
N ALA A 117 -4.15 -0.69 12.25
CA ALA A 117 -5.43 -1.10 11.65
C ALA A 117 -5.32 -2.47 10.97
N GLY A 118 -4.23 -2.74 10.24
CA GLY A 118 -3.97 -4.03 9.63
C GLY A 118 -3.77 -5.15 10.67
N ALA A 119 -3.12 -4.85 11.80
CA ALA A 119 -2.98 -5.80 12.90
C ALA A 119 -4.31 -6.11 13.60
N LEU A 120 -5.15 -5.09 13.79
CA LEU A 120 -6.49 -5.23 14.35
C LEU A 120 -7.38 -6.12 13.48
N LEU A 121 -7.37 -5.92 12.17
CA LEU A 121 -8.16 -6.71 11.22
C LEU A 121 -7.59 -8.13 11.01
N GLY A 122 -6.27 -8.29 11.09
CA GLY A 122 -5.57 -9.55 10.86
C GLY A 122 -5.30 -10.41 12.12
N GLY A 123 -5.75 -9.98 13.30
CA GLY A 123 -5.58 -10.73 14.55
C GLY A 123 -4.12 -10.98 14.97
N THR A 124 -3.17 -10.19 14.47
CA THR A 124 -1.72 -10.38 14.66
C THR A 124 -1.17 -9.34 15.67
N PRO A 125 -0.09 -9.62 16.43
CA PRO A 125 0.43 -8.66 17.41
C PRO A 125 0.78 -7.30 16.79
N MET A 126 0.09 -6.24 17.27
CA MET A 126 0.17 -4.85 16.78
C MET A 126 1.61 -4.35 16.60
N VAL A 127 2.47 -4.62 17.57
CA VAL A 127 3.85 -4.09 17.58
C VAL A 127 4.68 -4.69 16.43
N LYS A 128 4.52 -5.99 16.14
CA LYS A 128 5.27 -6.66 15.06
C LYS A 128 4.77 -6.23 13.68
N SER A 129 3.46 -6.03 13.53
CA SER A 129 2.87 -5.58 12.26
C SER A 129 3.27 -4.14 11.95
N SER A 130 3.09 -3.22 12.91
CA SER A 130 3.47 -1.81 12.73
C SER A 130 4.97 -1.62 12.55
N ALA A 131 5.81 -2.38 13.25
CA ALA A 131 7.27 -2.31 13.07
C ALA A 131 7.68 -2.70 11.65
N ARG A 132 7.11 -3.77 11.08
CA ARG A 132 7.42 -4.17 9.69
C ARG A 132 6.98 -3.09 8.69
N VAL A 133 5.79 -2.52 8.88
CA VAL A 133 5.24 -1.48 7.98
C VAL A 133 6.06 -0.19 8.06
N LEU A 134 6.46 0.24 9.26
CA LEU A 134 7.35 1.39 9.47
C LEU A 134 8.73 1.17 8.83
N VAL A 135 9.36 0.02 9.12
CA VAL A 135 10.69 -0.30 8.59
C VAL A 135 10.66 -0.38 7.06
N GLY A 136 9.65 -1.04 6.48
CA GLY A 136 9.47 -1.09 5.03
C GLY A 136 9.25 0.29 4.42
N GLY A 137 8.43 1.13 5.05
CA GLY A 137 8.17 2.50 4.61
C GLY A 137 9.39 3.40 4.64
N TRP A 138 10.18 3.37 5.72
CA TRP A 138 11.43 4.12 5.81
C TRP A 138 12.50 3.60 4.84
N MET A 139 12.60 2.29 4.64
CA MET A 139 13.52 1.72 3.66
C MET A 139 13.18 2.19 2.24
N ALA A 140 11.89 2.18 1.86
CA ALA A 140 11.44 2.69 0.57
C ALA A 140 11.72 4.19 0.40
N MET A 141 11.47 5.00 1.43
CA MET A 141 11.79 6.42 1.40
C MET A 141 13.30 6.68 1.25
N GLY A 142 14.12 5.93 1.99
CA GLY A 142 15.58 5.98 1.91
C GLY A 142 16.11 5.65 0.52
N THR A 143 15.61 4.56 -0.10
CA THR A 143 15.99 4.16 -1.46
C THR A 143 15.61 5.22 -2.49
N THR A 144 14.38 5.75 -2.42
CA THR A 144 13.91 6.76 -3.36
C THR A 144 14.72 8.05 -3.24
N PHE A 145 15.05 8.47 -2.02
CA PHE A 145 15.88 9.65 -1.77
C PHE A 145 17.32 9.45 -2.24
N GLY A 146 17.90 8.27 -1.96
CA GLY A 146 19.26 7.91 -2.37
C GLY A 146 19.44 7.90 -3.89
N LEU A 147 18.51 7.28 -4.63
CA LEU A 147 18.51 7.28 -6.09
C LEU A 147 18.39 8.69 -6.67
N THR A 148 17.47 9.49 -6.12
CA THR A 148 17.27 10.88 -6.56
C THR A 148 18.55 11.71 -6.34
N LYS A 149 19.25 11.50 -5.22
CA LYS A 149 20.49 12.21 -4.91
C LYS A 149 21.66 11.79 -5.83
N LEU A 150 21.79 10.49 -6.13
CA LEU A 150 22.83 9.98 -7.03
C LEU A 150 22.68 10.50 -8.46
N ILE A 151 21.45 10.50 -8.98
CA ILE A 151 21.14 11.03 -10.31
C ILE A 151 21.35 12.55 -10.38
N GLY A 152 21.02 13.28 -9.30
CA GLY A 152 21.28 14.72 -9.22
C GLY A 152 22.78 15.07 -9.15
N SER A 153 23.60 14.22 -8.51
CA SER A 153 25.05 14.47 -8.38
C SER A 153 25.86 14.13 -9.63
N ASP A 154 25.42 13.21 -10.48
CA ASP A 154 26.20 12.73 -11.64
C ASP A 154 26.03 13.60 -12.90
N HIS A 155 24.96 14.41 -12.99
CA HIS A 155 24.62 15.11 -14.23
C HIS A 155 24.69 16.65 -14.19
N GLY A 156 25.10 17.30 -13.09
CA GLY A 156 25.30 18.76 -13.05
C GLY A 156 24.08 19.59 -13.50
N ILE A 157 22.88 19.00 -13.48
CA ILE A 157 21.65 19.65 -13.87
C ILE A 157 20.92 20.01 -12.59
N GLU A 158 21.17 21.24 -12.12
CA GLU A 158 20.27 21.91 -11.19
C GLU A 158 18.92 22.13 -11.90
N PHE A 159 17.90 21.42 -11.44
CA PHE A 159 16.49 21.71 -11.70
C PHE A 159 15.79 21.92 -10.37
#